data_AF-A0A9E4FZZ7-F1
#
_entry.id   AF-A0A9E4FZZ7-F1
#
_cell.length_a   1.000
_cell.length_b   1.000
_cell.length_c   1.000
_cell.angle_alpha   90.00
_cell.angle_beta   90.00
_cell.angle_gamma   90.00
#
_symmetry.space_group_name_H-M   'P 1'
#
loop_
_entity.id
_entity.type
_entity.pdbx_description
1 polymer ?
#
loop_
_entity_poly.entity_id
_entity_poly.type
_entity_poly.pdbx_seq_one_letter_code
_entity_poly.pdbx_strand_id
1 'polypeptide(L)'
;MSFELSHAQVAQGTPVQLEWDVANAQRFVIEVDRAQVAALPGDRARFTLSTEDFVDPIDIALIALRDETKVISTRRLDIYEPVIVSSFEANKTATLRRVTESLILRWEVTGAVALDITRPLGFETVRESAATAARGEIELRGAPDEDLVIKLAAEDEIGTVVERSITIAVKEPECVPLHDTLLYAGPDKGFRQVRLAVENVPVLARGTVDDGSWLQVELASGRAGWGIRSSFECRGFAVNALAVVEDLPQLPTATDSPSPKASPAPNLKRDL
;
A
#
# COMPACT_ATOMS: atom_id res chain seq x y z
N MET A 1 -50.18 24.46 0.12
CA MET A 1 -48.83 25.02 0.26
C MET A 1 -47.86 23.88 0.05
N SER A 2 -46.92 24.06 -0.87
CA SER A 2 -45.78 23.16 -1.07
C SER A 2 -44.53 24.02 -1.10
N PHE A 3 -43.42 23.41 -0.72
CA PHE A 3 -42.10 23.96 -0.94
C PHE A 3 -41.22 22.84 -1.48
N GLU A 4 -40.22 23.24 -2.24
CA GLU A 4 -39.25 22.35 -2.86
C GLU A 4 -37.87 22.60 -2.25
N LEU A 5 -37.10 21.52 -2.15
CA LEU A 5 -35.69 21.57 -1.81
C LEU A 5 -34.90 21.54 -3.12
N SER A 6 -33.80 22.29 -3.20
CA SER A 6 -32.90 22.21 -4.34
C SER A 6 -32.36 20.80 -4.58
N HIS A 7 -32.20 20.02 -3.50
CA HIS A 7 -31.79 18.62 -3.52
C HIS A 7 -32.51 17.86 -2.39
N ALA A 8 -32.85 16.59 -2.61
CA ALA A 8 -33.42 15.72 -1.59
C ALA A 8 -32.35 15.02 -0.72
N GLN A 9 -31.10 15.01 -1.19
CA GLN A 9 -29.95 14.46 -0.50
C GLN A 9 -28.73 15.37 -0.71
N VAL A 10 -27.95 15.63 0.35
CA VAL A 10 -26.72 16.46 0.28
C VAL A 10 -25.63 15.99 1.24
N ALA A 11 -24.37 16.28 0.89
CA ALA A 11 -23.25 16.11 1.82
C ALA A 11 -23.36 17.11 2.97
N GLN A 12 -22.98 16.70 4.18
CA GLN A 12 -22.85 17.58 5.33
C GLN A 12 -22.03 18.84 4.99
N GLY A 13 -22.52 20.01 5.44
CA GLY A 13 -21.92 21.31 5.15
C GLY A 13 -22.30 21.89 3.77
N THR A 14 -22.99 21.15 2.90
CA THR A 14 -23.51 21.69 1.63
C THR A 14 -24.84 22.42 1.86
N PRO A 15 -24.92 23.74 1.58
CA PRO A 15 -26.15 24.49 1.81
C PRO A 15 -27.29 24.03 0.88
N VAL A 16 -28.51 24.00 1.41
CA VAL A 16 -29.73 23.62 0.67
C VAL A 16 -30.63 24.84 0.50
N GLN A 17 -31.09 25.07 -0.72
CA GLN A 17 -32.05 26.12 -1.02
C GLN A 17 -33.47 25.58 -0.93
N LEU A 18 -34.29 26.24 -0.12
CA LEU A 18 -35.73 26.02 0.00
C LEU A 18 -36.42 27.09 -0.83
N GLU A 19 -37.35 26.67 -1.70
CA GLU A 19 -38.17 27.59 -2.49
C GLU A 19 -39.64 27.25 -2.33
N TRP A 20 -40.49 28.28 -2.23
CA TRP A 20 -41.92 28.09 -2.10
C TRP A 20 -42.70 29.16 -2.86
N ASP A 21 -43.88 28.77 -3.32
CA ASP A 21 -44.87 29.68 -3.87
C ASP A 21 -46.11 29.66 -2.98
N VAL A 22 -46.21 30.67 -2.11
CA VAL A 22 -47.30 30.78 -1.13
C VAL A 22 -47.81 32.21 -1.15
N ALA A 23 -49.04 32.37 -1.65
CA ALA A 23 -49.70 33.66 -1.64
C ALA A 23 -50.21 34.04 -0.24
N ASN A 24 -50.16 35.34 0.05
CA ASN A 24 -50.80 35.99 1.19
C ASN A 24 -50.28 35.55 2.59
N ALA A 25 -49.12 34.91 2.74
CA ALA A 25 -48.55 34.69 4.08
C ALA A 25 -48.11 36.03 4.71
N GLN A 26 -48.27 36.22 6.02
CA GLN A 26 -47.73 37.39 6.73
C GLN A 26 -46.29 37.12 7.21
N ARG A 27 -46.02 35.88 7.60
CA ARG A 27 -44.70 35.41 8.04
C ARG A 27 -44.54 33.93 7.70
N PHE A 28 -43.29 33.53 7.52
CA PHE A 28 -42.88 32.14 7.44
C PHE A 28 -42.02 31.79 8.65
N VAL A 29 -42.16 30.57 9.15
CA VAL A 29 -41.26 29.98 10.13
C VAL A 29 -40.69 28.71 9.51
N ILE A 30 -39.39 28.52 9.64
CA ILE A 30 -38.69 27.31 9.22
C ILE A 30 -38.28 26.58 10.48
N GLU A 31 -38.71 25.33 10.58
CA GLU A 31 -38.29 24.41 11.62
C GLU A 31 -37.48 23.28 11.00
N VAL A 32 -36.44 22.85 11.71
CA VAL A 32 -35.69 21.62 11.44
C VAL A 32 -35.84 20.75 12.67
N ASP A 33 -36.37 19.53 12.51
CA ASP A 33 -36.65 18.60 13.60
C ASP A 33 -37.43 19.23 14.77
N ARG A 34 -38.41 20.08 14.40
CA ARG A 34 -39.29 20.85 15.32
C ARG A 34 -38.59 21.98 16.10
N ALA A 35 -37.32 22.25 15.83
CA ALA A 35 -36.62 23.41 16.34
C ALA A 35 -36.70 24.54 15.31
N GLN A 36 -37.16 25.73 15.73
CA GLN A 36 -37.20 26.90 14.86
C GLN A 36 -35.77 27.35 14.53
N VAL A 37 -35.44 27.35 13.23
CA VAL A 37 -34.13 27.82 12.73
C VAL A 37 -34.22 29.21 12.09
N ALA A 38 -35.40 29.60 11.58
CA ALA A 38 -35.59 30.92 11.00
C ALA A 38 -37.04 31.41 11.11
N ALA A 39 -37.20 32.73 11.15
CA ALA A 39 -38.47 33.43 10.97
C ALA A 39 -38.29 34.50 9.88
N LEU A 40 -39.12 34.46 8.86
CA LEU A 40 -38.98 35.27 7.64
C LEU A 40 -40.28 36.07 7.39
N PRO A 41 -40.18 37.27 6.78
CA PRO A 41 -41.36 38.02 6.37
C PRO A 41 -42.11 37.31 5.22
N GLY A 42 -43.41 37.58 5.10
CA GLY A 42 -44.32 36.92 4.16
C GLY A 42 -44.07 37.21 2.67
N ASP A 43 -43.18 38.13 2.33
CA ASP A 43 -42.75 38.46 0.97
C ASP A 43 -41.53 37.64 0.50
N ARG A 44 -40.91 36.84 1.38
CA ARG A 44 -39.83 35.92 1.03
C ARG A 44 -40.39 34.65 0.42
N ALA A 45 -39.76 34.20 -0.67
CA ALA A 45 -40.07 32.96 -1.37
C ALA A 45 -38.92 31.94 -1.34
N ARG A 46 -37.81 32.27 -0.65
CA ARG A 46 -36.62 31.42 -0.59
C ARG A 46 -35.87 31.54 0.73
N PHE A 47 -35.17 30.48 1.11
CA PHE A 47 -34.25 30.42 2.25
C PHE A 47 -33.10 29.46 1.96
N THR A 48 -31.91 29.74 2.48
CA THR A 48 -30.76 28.83 2.39
C THR A 48 -30.48 28.27 3.78
N LEU A 49 -30.60 26.95 3.90
CA LEU A 49 -30.29 26.20 5.11
C LEU A 49 -28.84 25.73 5.07
N SER A 50 -28.06 26.03 6.11
CA SER A 50 -26.75 25.40 6.31
C SER A 50 -26.95 23.97 6.83
N THR A 51 -26.15 23.02 6.37
CA THR A 51 -26.20 21.61 6.79
C THR A 51 -24.96 21.17 7.59
N GLU A 52 -24.12 22.11 8.02
CA GLU A 52 -22.87 21.82 8.73
C GLU A 52 -23.09 21.08 10.06
N ASP A 53 -24.17 21.42 10.78
CA ASP A 53 -24.47 20.88 12.11
C ASP A 53 -25.30 19.59 12.09
N PHE A 54 -25.63 19.04 10.93
CA PHE A 54 -26.50 17.86 10.80
C PHE A 54 -25.73 16.67 10.24
N VAL A 55 -25.87 15.51 10.89
CA VAL A 55 -25.22 14.24 10.50
C VAL A 55 -26.22 13.12 10.19
N ASP A 56 -27.50 13.34 10.53
CA ASP A 56 -28.61 12.44 10.27
C ASP A 56 -29.60 13.09 9.29
N PRO A 57 -30.46 12.30 8.63
CA PRO A 57 -31.59 12.84 7.88
C PRO A 57 -32.48 13.73 8.76
N ILE A 58 -32.85 14.90 8.24
CA ILE A 58 -33.64 15.89 8.97
C ILE A 58 -35.03 16.09 8.34
N ASP A 59 -36.01 16.41 9.18
CA ASP A 59 -37.33 16.87 8.73
C ASP A 59 -37.39 18.40 8.74
N ILE A 60 -37.56 18.98 7.55
CA ILE A 60 -37.70 20.43 7.35
C ILE A 60 -39.18 20.77 7.25
N ALA A 61 -39.67 21.65 8.12
CA ALA A 61 -41.03 22.16 8.06
C ALA A 61 -41.03 23.65 7.68
N LEU A 62 -41.76 23.99 6.61
CA LEU A 62 -42.16 25.36 6.31
C LEU A 62 -43.54 25.60 6.92
N ILE A 63 -43.66 26.66 7.72
CA ILE A 63 -44.91 27.05 8.38
C ILE A 63 -45.29 28.45 7.90
N ALA A 64 -46.38 28.55 7.13
CA ALA A 64 -46.95 29.83 6.73
C ALA A 64 -48.01 30.26 7.74
N LEU A 65 -47.92 31.51 8.20
CA LEU A 65 -48.78 32.06 9.24
C LEU A 65 -49.49 33.32 8.71
N ARG A 66 -50.79 33.39 8.96
CA ARG A 66 -51.63 34.58 8.75
C ARG A 66 -52.64 34.65 9.87
N ASP A 67 -52.55 35.70 10.68
CA ASP A 67 -53.39 35.86 11.87
C ASP A 67 -53.31 34.59 12.76
N GLU A 68 -54.44 33.96 13.09
CA GLU A 68 -54.52 32.71 13.87
C GLU A 68 -54.38 31.43 13.01
N THR A 69 -54.26 31.57 11.68
CA THR A 69 -54.19 30.41 10.78
C THR A 69 -52.74 30.02 10.54
N LYS A 70 -52.45 28.72 10.69
CA LYS A 70 -51.17 28.12 10.32
C LYS A 70 -51.35 27.01 9.29
N VAL A 71 -50.47 26.99 8.30
CA VAL A 71 -50.36 25.90 7.32
C VAL A 71 -48.93 25.38 7.35
N ILE A 72 -48.78 24.07 7.47
CA ILE A 72 -47.48 23.40 7.60
C ILE A 72 -47.28 22.50 6.38
N SER A 73 -46.07 22.54 5.81
CA SER A 73 -45.60 21.58 4.82
C SER A 73 -44.27 21.04 5.30
N THR A 74 -44.03 19.73 5.14
CA THR A 74 -42.81 19.06 5.58
C THR A 74 -42.12 18.38 4.40
N ARG A 75 -40.79 18.37 4.40
CA ARG A 75 -39.92 17.62 3.49
C ARG A 75 -38.78 17.00 4.30
N ARG A 76 -38.42 15.77 3.95
CA ARG A 76 -37.22 15.11 4.47
C ARG A 76 -36.03 15.51 3.60
N LEU A 77 -34.90 15.81 4.24
CA LEU A 77 -33.60 15.98 3.59
C LEU A 77 -32.67 14.90 4.14
N ASP A 78 -32.17 14.04 3.26
CA ASP A 78 -31.15 13.06 3.63
C ASP A 78 -29.77 13.74 3.63
N ILE A 79 -29.03 13.62 4.73
CA ILE A 79 -27.71 14.22 4.89
C ILE A 79 -26.72 13.11 5.10
N TYR A 80 -25.64 13.11 4.31
CA TYR A 80 -24.59 12.11 4.39
C TYR A 80 -23.25 12.74 4.79
N GLU A 81 -22.45 12.00 5.56
CA GLU A 81 -21.08 12.40 5.86
C GLU A 81 -20.19 12.09 4.64
N PRO A 82 -19.57 13.08 3.98
CA PRO A 82 -18.72 12.82 2.83
C PRO A 82 -17.43 12.13 3.24
N VAL A 83 -16.94 11.22 2.40
CA VAL A 83 -15.65 10.57 2.64
C VAL A 83 -14.49 11.57 2.49
N ILE A 84 -13.64 11.65 3.52
CA ILE A 84 -12.43 12.49 3.53
C ILE A 84 -11.24 11.68 4.01
N VAL A 85 -10.20 11.59 3.19
CA VAL A 85 -8.91 11.00 3.59
C VAL A 85 -7.98 12.10 4.08
N SER A 86 -7.86 12.23 5.40
CA SER A 86 -7.04 13.23 6.09
C SER A 86 -5.55 12.88 6.05
N SER A 87 -5.22 11.59 6.18
CA SER A 87 -3.84 11.10 6.04
C SER A 87 -3.77 9.68 5.48
N PHE A 88 -2.71 9.40 4.72
CA PHE A 88 -2.32 8.06 4.28
C PHE A 88 -0.82 8.02 4.08
N GLU A 89 -0.10 7.36 4.99
CA GLU A 89 1.36 7.46 5.12
C GLU A 89 2.01 6.10 5.34
N ALA A 90 3.26 5.97 4.89
CA ALA A 90 4.14 4.85 5.22
C ALA A 90 5.25 5.31 6.17
N ASN A 91 5.71 4.40 7.04
CA ASN A 91 6.87 4.66 7.90
C ASN A 91 8.21 4.80 7.14
N LYS A 92 8.24 4.43 5.86
CA LYS A 92 9.41 4.49 4.97
C LYS A 92 9.00 4.96 3.58
N THR A 93 9.90 5.67 2.92
CA THR A 93 9.76 6.09 1.51
C THR A 93 10.62 5.28 0.55
N ALA A 94 11.47 4.39 1.09
CA ALA A 94 12.26 3.45 0.31
C ALA A 94 12.49 2.14 1.08
N THR A 95 12.71 1.07 0.33
CA THR A 95 13.03 -0.28 0.81
C THR A 95 14.07 -0.91 -0.11
N LEU A 96 14.57 -2.10 0.21
CA LEU A 96 15.62 -2.77 -0.55
C LEU A 96 15.08 -3.98 -1.33
N ARG A 97 15.52 -4.08 -2.58
CA ARG A 97 15.16 -5.17 -3.51
C ARG A 97 15.55 -6.52 -2.90
N ARG A 98 14.60 -7.46 -2.88
CA ARG A 98 14.77 -8.84 -2.37
C ARG A 98 15.25 -8.91 -0.93
N VAL A 99 15.07 -7.86 -0.14
CA VAL A 99 15.33 -7.87 1.30
C VAL A 99 13.99 -7.88 2.02
N THR A 100 13.78 -8.88 2.87
CA THR A 100 12.60 -9.01 3.71
C THR A 100 12.58 -7.87 4.73
N GLU A 101 11.65 -6.93 4.58
CA GLU A 101 11.47 -5.80 5.48
C GLU A 101 10.03 -5.68 5.97
N SER A 102 9.84 -5.07 7.15
CA SER A 102 8.54 -4.60 7.61
C SER A 102 8.25 -3.18 7.07
N LEU A 103 7.03 -2.99 6.61
CA LEU A 103 6.44 -1.74 6.19
C LEU A 103 5.18 -1.47 7.01
N ILE A 104 5.08 -0.28 7.61
CA ILE A 104 3.92 0.11 8.41
C ILE A 104 3.20 1.24 7.68
N LEU A 105 1.92 1.03 7.38
CA LEU A 105 1.04 2.03 6.80
C LEU A 105 0.05 2.53 7.85
N ARG A 106 -0.23 3.82 7.82
CA ARG A 106 -1.20 4.47 8.71
C ARG A 106 -2.17 5.31 7.89
N TRP A 107 -3.42 5.35 8.33
CA TRP A 107 -4.46 6.16 7.69
C TRP A 107 -5.37 6.85 8.70
N GLU A 108 -5.97 7.94 8.25
CA GLU A 108 -7.07 8.64 8.91
C GLU A 108 -8.10 9.05 7.86
N VAL A 109 -9.32 8.52 8.00
CA VAL A 109 -10.45 8.69 7.10
C VAL A 109 -11.70 8.97 7.91
N THR A 110 -12.52 9.94 7.48
CA THR A 110 -13.86 10.23 8.01
C THR A 110 -14.92 10.00 6.93
N GLY A 111 -16.18 9.78 7.31
CA GLY A 111 -17.29 9.54 6.37
C GLY A 111 -17.23 8.26 5.53
N ALA A 112 -16.26 7.36 5.76
CA ALA A 112 -16.15 6.12 5.00
C ALA A 112 -16.97 4.98 5.63
N VAL A 113 -17.77 4.31 4.81
CA VAL A 113 -18.48 3.06 5.17
C VAL A 113 -17.70 1.82 4.74
N ALA A 114 -16.79 1.94 3.77
CA ALA A 114 -15.87 0.89 3.36
C ALA A 114 -14.47 1.45 3.08
N LEU A 115 -13.44 0.67 3.41
CA LEU A 115 -12.05 0.94 3.02
C LEU A 115 -11.47 -0.30 2.35
N ASP A 116 -10.68 -0.08 1.30
CA ASP A 116 -9.83 -1.09 0.69
C ASP A 116 -8.39 -0.58 0.60
N ILE A 117 -7.44 -1.46 0.93
CA ILE A 117 -6.02 -1.19 0.79
C ILE A 117 -5.45 -2.20 -0.20
N THR A 118 -5.06 -1.71 -1.38
CA THR A 118 -4.37 -2.53 -2.37
C THR A 118 -2.95 -2.80 -1.90
N ARG A 119 -2.68 -4.08 -1.59
CA ARG A 119 -1.38 -4.55 -1.10
C ARG A 119 -0.40 -4.75 -2.25
N PRO A 120 0.89 -4.43 -2.05
CA PRO A 120 1.91 -4.73 -3.05
C PRO A 120 2.16 -6.24 -3.14
N LEU A 121 2.55 -6.72 -4.33
CA LEU A 121 2.93 -8.11 -4.55
C LEU A 121 4.15 -8.49 -3.69
N GLY A 122 4.18 -9.73 -3.20
CA GLY A 122 5.28 -10.24 -2.38
C GLY A 122 5.28 -9.76 -0.92
N PHE A 123 4.21 -9.08 -0.47
CA PHE A 123 3.99 -8.72 0.92
C PHE A 123 2.82 -9.49 1.51
N GLU A 124 3.01 -9.92 2.75
CA GLU A 124 1.99 -10.54 3.59
C GLU A 124 1.58 -9.58 4.71
N THR A 125 0.30 -9.62 5.08
CA THR A 125 -0.19 -8.89 6.26
C THR A 125 0.29 -9.61 7.52
N VAL A 126 1.08 -8.92 8.33
CA VAL A 126 1.46 -9.38 9.68
C VAL A 126 0.39 -9.00 10.68
N ARG A 127 -0.11 -7.76 10.58
CA ARG A 127 -1.10 -7.19 11.49
C ARG A 127 -1.91 -6.13 10.78
N GLU A 128 -3.21 -6.06 11.05
CA GLU A 128 -4.12 -5.07 10.47
C GLU A 128 -5.14 -4.61 11.51
N SER A 129 -5.45 -3.32 11.49
CA SER A 129 -6.61 -2.77 12.19
C SER A 129 -7.91 -3.22 11.53
N ALA A 130 -9.07 -2.91 12.12
CA ALA A 130 -10.34 -3.23 11.46
C ALA A 130 -10.46 -2.48 10.12
N ALA A 131 -10.93 -3.18 9.09
CA ALA A 131 -11.03 -2.65 7.72
C ALA A 131 -11.97 -1.43 7.58
N THR A 132 -12.77 -1.10 8.59
CA THR A 132 -13.67 0.06 8.60
C THR A 132 -13.25 1.12 9.62
N ALA A 133 -12.08 0.97 10.25
CA ALA A 133 -11.65 1.92 11.27
C ALA A 133 -11.29 3.26 10.62
N ALA A 134 -11.90 4.34 11.12
CA ALA A 134 -11.59 5.72 10.75
C ALA A 134 -10.10 6.06 10.92
N ARG A 135 -9.43 5.43 11.88
CA ARG A 135 -7.97 5.45 12.02
C ARG A 135 -7.46 4.03 12.14
N GLY A 136 -6.39 3.72 11.43
CA GLY A 136 -5.83 2.38 11.50
C GLY A 136 -4.38 2.30 11.08
N GLU A 137 -3.85 1.10 11.29
CA GLU A 137 -2.49 0.72 10.94
C GLU A 137 -2.50 -0.69 10.35
N ILE A 138 -1.66 -0.90 9.32
CA ILE A 138 -1.36 -2.23 8.77
C ILE A 138 0.17 -2.39 8.71
N GLU A 139 0.65 -3.52 9.24
CA GLU A 139 2.03 -3.96 9.11
C GLU A 139 2.09 -5.04 8.03
N LEU A 140 2.87 -4.75 6.99
CA LEU A 140 3.17 -5.63 5.89
C LEU A 140 4.61 -6.13 6.03
N ARG A 141 4.87 -7.38 5.67
CA ARG A 141 6.23 -7.95 5.61
C ARG A 141 6.43 -8.65 4.28
N GLY A 142 7.54 -8.35 3.61
CA GLY A 142 7.81 -8.87 2.28
C GLY A 142 9.17 -8.48 1.75
N ALA A 143 9.53 -9.06 0.60
CA ALA A 143 10.78 -8.81 -0.10
C ALA A 143 10.45 -8.31 -1.52
N PRO A 144 10.53 -6.99 -1.78
CA PRO A 144 10.05 -6.41 -3.02
C PRO A 144 11.01 -6.65 -4.19
N ASP A 145 10.49 -6.88 -5.38
CA ASP A 145 11.26 -6.86 -6.62
C ASP A 145 11.05 -5.57 -7.44
N GLU A 146 10.04 -4.75 -7.16
CA GLU A 146 9.74 -3.53 -7.92
C GLU A 146 9.20 -2.44 -7.02
N ASP A 147 9.30 -1.17 -7.45
CA ASP A 147 8.72 -0.03 -6.74
C ASP A 147 7.28 -0.33 -6.31
N LEU A 148 6.98 -0.06 -5.04
CA LEU A 148 5.69 -0.43 -4.45
C LEU A 148 4.73 0.73 -4.63
N VAL A 149 3.59 0.46 -5.27
CA VAL A 149 2.46 1.38 -5.33
C VAL A 149 1.35 0.82 -4.44
N ILE A 150 1.02 1.56 -3.39
CA ILE A 150 0.01 1.15 -2.42
C ILE A 150 -1.13 2.15 -2.50
N LYS A 151 -2.34 1.63 -2.60
CA LYS A 151 -3.55 2.45 -2.74
C LYS A 151 -4.46 2.26 -1.55
N LEU A 152 -5.04 3.35 -1.09
CA LEU A 152 -6.17 3.37 -0.17
C LEU A 152 -7.37 3.88 -0.97
N ALA A 153 -8.43 3.08 -1.05
CA ALA A 153 -9.73 3.48 -1.56
C ALA A 153 -10.70 3.55 -0.39
N ALA A 154 -11.43 4.66 -0.27
CA ALA A 154 -12.44 4.87 0.76
C ALA A 154 -13.77 5.24 0.12
N GLU A 155 -14.84 4.56 0.51
CA GLU A 155 -16.19 4.74 -0.04
C GLU A 155 -17.14 5.30 1.03
N ASP A 156 -17.94 6.32 0.70
CA ASP A 156 -19.01 6.84 1.56
C ASP A 156 -20.34 6.10 1.37
N GLU A 157 -21.35 6.46 2.16
CA GLU A 157 -22.65 5.77 2.17
C GLU A 157 -23.46 5.87 0.86
N ILE A 158 -23.11 6.83 -0.01
CA ILE A 158 -23.76 6.98 -1.33
C ILE A 158 -22.95 6.34 -2.46
N GLY A 159 -21.83 5.68 -2.14
CA GLY A 159 -20.95 4.99 -3.09
C GLY A 159 -19.90 5.87 -3.75
N THR A 160 -19.63 7.07 -3.22
CA THR A 160 -18.53 7.92 -3.70
C THR A 160 -17.21 7.36 -3.22
N VAL A 161 -16.27 7.13 -4.14
CA VAL A 161 -14.94 6.60 -3.80
C VAL A 161 -13.88 7.70 -3.89
N VAL A 162 -13.07 7.84 -2.83
CA VAL A 162 -11.87 8.67 -2.80
C VAL A 162 -10.64 7.77 -2.71
N GLU A 163 -9.70 7.98 -3.64
CA GLU A 163 -8.42 7.25 -3.66
C GLU A 163 -7.24 8.10 -3.19
N ARG A 164 -6.30 7.46 -2.50
CA ARG A 164 -4.95 7.97 -2.22
C ARG A 164 -3.93 6.90 -2.57
N SER A 165 -2.74 7.34 -2.96
CA SER A 165 -1.65 6.43 -3.29
C SER A 165 -0.35 6.93 -2.69
N ILE A 166 0.48 5.98 -2.29
CA ILE A 166 1.86 6.20 -1.89
C ILE A 166 2.76 5.34 -2.75
N THR A 167 3.94 5.85 -3.05
CA THR A 167 4.98 5.12 -3.78
C THR A 167 6.20 4.97 -2.89
N ILE A 168 6.70 3.73 -2.77
CA ILE A 168 7.89 3.40 -2.00
C ILE A 168 8.93 2.90 -2.98
N ALA A 169 10.04 3.64 -3.08
CA ALA A 169 11.12 3.31 -4.01
C ALA A 169 11.87 2.04 -3.56
N VAL A 170 12.13 1.14 -4.49
CA VAL A 170 12.94 -0.05 -4.24
C VAL A 170 14.36 0.20 -4.72
N LYS A 171 15.29 0.25 -3.77
CA LYS A 171 16.71 0.44 -4.01
C LYS A 171 17.43 -0.90 -4.07
N GLU A 172 18.56 -0.92 -4.76
CA GLU A 172 19.41 -2.11 -4.79
C GLU A 172 20.15 -2.25 -3.44
N PRO A 173 20.19 -3.46 -2.85
CA PRO A 173 21.02 -3.71 -1.67
C PRO A 173 22.50 -3.77 -2.07
N GLU A 174 23.31 -2.91 -1.46
CA GLU A 174 24.74 -2.82 -1.76
C GLU A 174 25.60 -3.46 -0.66
N CYS A 175 26.64 -4.16 -1.09
CA CYS A 175 27.71 -4.63 -0.23
C CYS A 175 29.07 -4.19 -0.79
N VAL A 176 30.08 -4.21 0.07
CA VAL A 176 31.46 -3.86 -0.29
C VAL A 176 32.38 -5.02 0.11
N PRO A 177 33.23 -5.55 -0.78
CA PRO A 177 34.23 -6.55 -0.43
C PRO A 177 35.28 -5.96 0.53
N LEU A 178 35.58 -6.69 1.61
CA LEU A 178 36.59 -6.32 2.62
C LEU A 178 38.03 -6.54 2.15
N HIS A 179 38.21 -7.36 1.12
CA HIS A 179 39.45 -7.64 0.42
C HIS A 179 39.10 -8.13 -0.99
N ASP A 180 40.09 -8.24 -1.88
CA ASP A 180 39.94 -8.90 -3.17
C ASP A 180 39.34 -10.29 -2.97
N THR A 181 38.16 -10.52 -3.55
CA THR A 181 37.32 -11.70 -3.27
C THR A 181 37.01 -12.46 -4.55
N LEU A 182 37.42 -13.73 -4.61
CA LEU A 182 37.10 -14.59 -5.74
C LEU A 182 35.59 -14.88 -5.76
N LEU A 183 34.99 -14.74 -6.94
CA LEU A 183 33.60 -15.11 -7.18
C LEU A 183 33.53 -16.40 -7.97
N TYR A 184 32.62 -17.29 -7.58
CA TYR A 184 32.45 -18.64 -8.10
C TYR A 184 31.15 -18.76 -8.90
N ALA A 185 31.07 -19.77 -9.78
CA ALA A 185 29.86 -20.04 -10.55
C ALA A 185 28.68 -20.55 -9.71
N GLY A 186 28.95 -21.05 -8.50
CA GLY A 186 27.97 -21.54 -7.52
C GLY A 186 28.47 -21.32 -6.09
N PRO A 187 27.64 -21.54 -5.07
CA PRO A 187 27.97 -21.29 -3.66
C PRO A 187 28.85 -22.40 -3.05
N ASP A 188 29.94 -22.75 -3.74
CA ASP A 188 30.93 -23.71 -3.27
C ASP A 188 32.28 -23.44 -3.94
N LYS A 189 33.39 -23.71 -3.25
CA LYS A 189 34.76 -23.51 -3.79
C LYS A 189 35.13 -24.50 -4.89
N GLY A 190 34.40 -25.60 -5.02
CA GLY A 190 34.54 -26.60 -6.09
C GLY A 190 33.98 -26.12 -7.44
N PHE A 191 33.18 -25.04 -7.46
CA PHE A 191 32.81 -24.40 -8.72
C PHE A 191 34.00 -23.66 -9.32
N ARG A 192 33.99 -23.47 -10.64
CA ARG A 192 34.99 -22.63 -11.30
C ARG A 192 34.91 -21.21 -10.77
N GLN A 193 36.08 -20.60 -10.56
CA GLN A 193 36.15 -19.15 -10.38
C GLN A 193 35.67 -18.47 -11.66
N VAL A 194 34.73 -17.55 -11.53
CA VAL A 194 34.23 -16.75 -12.65
C VAL A 194 34.81 -15.35 -12.60
N ARG A 195 35.00 -14.72 -11.44
CA ARG A 195 35.38 -13.29 -11.35
C ARG A 195 36.18 -12.98 -10.08
N LEU A 196 36.58 -11.71 -9.98
CA LEU A 196 37.15 -11.10 -8.78
C LEU A 196 36.30 -9.85 -8.44
N ALA A 197 35.77 -9.80 -7.22
CA ALA A 197 35.22 -8.57 -6.65
C ALA A 197 36.39 -7.82 -6.00
N VAL A 198 36.65 -6.60 -6.48
CA VAL A 198 37.78 -5.78 -6.02
C VAL A 198 37.45 -5.18 -4.66
N GLU A 199 38.42 -5.17 -3.76
CA GLU A 199 38.29 -4.53 -2.46
C GLU A 199 37.73 -3.09 -2.56
N ASN A 200 36.83 -2.72 -1.64
CA ASN A 200 36.24 -1.39 -1.56
C ASN A 200 35.41 -0.93 -2.79
N VAL A 201 35.18 -1.81 -3.78
CA VAL A 201 34.29 -1.52 -4.91
C VAL A 201 32.90 -2.09 -4.65
N PRO A 202 31.84 -1.26 -4.63
CA PRO A 202 30.49 -1.73 -4.37
C PRO A 202 30.01 -2.81 -5.34
N VAL A 203 29.24 -3.76 -4.81
CA VAL A 203 28.55 -4.82 -5.55
C VAL A 203 27.10 -4.89 -5.11
N LEU A 204 26.22 -5.30 -6.01
CA LEU A 204 24.79 -5.48 -5.69
C LEU A 204 24.57 -6.87 -5.13
N ALA A 205 23.96 -6.99 -3.95
CA ALA A 205 23.54 -8.26 -3.40
C ALA A 205 22.26 -8.74 -4.09
N ARG A 206 22.26 -9.95 -4.66
CA ARG A 206 21.11 -10.47 -5.43
C ARG A 206 20.33 -11.57 -4.70
N GLY A 207 21.00 -12.28 -3.80
CA GLY A 207 20.43 -13.39 -3.03
C GLY A 207 21.47 -14.04 -2.13
N THR A 208 21.01 -14.95 -1.28
CA THR A 208 21.85 -15.77 -0.40
C THR A 208 21.48 -17.26 -0.53
N VAL A 209 22.30 -18.14 0.00
CA VAL A 209 21.88 -19.51 0.34
C VAL A 209 21.16 -19.54 1.69
N ASP A 210 20.44 -20.62 1.97
CA ASP A 210 19.61 -20.82 3.18
C ASP A 210 20.38 -20.61 4.50
N ASP A 211 21.62 -21.11 4.58
CA ASP A 211 22.47 -20.96 5.77
C ASP A 211 23.17 -19.58 5.86
N GLY A 212 23.00 -18.71 4.87
CA GLY A 212 23.62 -17.38 4.82
C GLY A 212 25.13 -17.38 4.54
N SER A 213 25.75 -18.52 4.26
CA SER A 213 27.22 -18.64 4.16
C SER A 213 27.80 -18.09 2.85
N TRP A 214 26.98 -18.02 1.81
CA TRP A 214 27.32 -17.51 0.49
C TRP A 214 26.38 -16.40 0.03
N LEU A 215 26.96 -15.37 -0.58
CA LEU A 215 26.26 -14.24 -1.15
C LEU A 215 26.37 -14.27 -2.67
N GLN A 216 25.25 -14.25 -3.37
CA GLN A 216 25.23 -13.97 -4.80
C GLN A 216 25.33 -12.46 -4.99
N VAL A 217 26.39 -12.02 -5.66
CA VAL A 217 26.64 -10.60 -5.93
C VAL A 217 26.72 -10.34 -7.42
N GLU A 218 26.36 -9.13 -7.83
CA GLU A 218 26.52 -8.61 -9.18
C GLU A 218 27.49 -7.44 -9.19
N LEU A 219 28.49 -7.53 -10.06
CA LEU A 219 29.45 -6.45 -10.29
C LEU A 219 28.82 -5.36 -11.17
N ALA A 220 29.33 -4.14 -11.15
CA ALA A 220 28.90 -3.04 -12.03
C ALA A 220 28.90 -3.39 -13.54
N SER A 221 29.66 -4.42 -13.95
CA SER A 221 29.61 -4.98 -15.30
C SER A 221 28.34 -5.79 -15.65
N GLY A 222 27.38 -5.92 -14.73
CA GLY A 222 26.17 -6.75 -14.86
C GLY A 222 26.42 -8.25 -14.70
N ARG A 223 27.62 -8.65 -14.28
CA ARG A 223 27.99 -10.06 -14.13
C ARG A 223 27.83 -10.52 -12.68
N ALA A 224 27.12 -11.61 -12.50
CA ALA A 224 26.91 -12.23 -11.20
C ALA A 224 27.95 -13.33 -10.87
N GLY A 225 28.14 -13.57 -9.58
CA GLY A 225 28.90 -14.69 -9.04
C GLY A 225 28.68 -14.86 -7.54
N TRP A 226 29.13 -15.97 -6.99
CA TRP A 226 28.98 -16.31 -5.58
C TRP A 226 30.26 -16.05 -4.81
N GLY A 227 30.18 -15.30 -3.72
CA GLY A 227 31.30 -15.04 -2.82
C GLY A 227 30.99 -15.49 -1.40
N ILE A 228 32.03 -15.79 -0.61
CA ILE A 228 31.87 -16.15 0.80
C ILE A 228 31.33 -14.94 1.55
N ARG A 229 30.25 -15.12 2.32
CA ARG A 229 29.55 -14.03 3.00
C ARG A 229 30.47 -13.16 3.86
N SER A 230 31.39 -13.76 4.62
CA SER A 230 32.29 -13.05 5.53
C SER A 230 33.30 -12.14 4.84
N SER A 231 33.44 -12.23 3.51
CA SER A 231 34.29 -11.34 2.71
C SER A 231 33.60 -10.03 2.32
N PHE A 232 32.34 -9.81 2.71
CA PHE A 232 31.57 -8.62 2.36
C PHE A 232 31.04 -7.88 3.60
N GLU A 233 31.05 -6.55 3.55
CA GLU A 233 30.30 -5.68 4.44
C GLU A 233 29.05 -5.18 3.71
N CYS A 234 27.86 -5.53 4.21
CA CYS A 234 26.59 -5.09 3.65
C CYS A 234 25.96 -4.06 4.59
N ARG A 235 25.66 -2.87 4.08
CA ARG A 235 25.12 -1.76 4.89
C ARG A 235 23.64 -1.57 4.61
N GLY A 236 22.87 -1.27 5.65
CA GLY A 236 21.44 -0.96 5.54
C GLY A 236 20.50 -2.17 5.54
N PHE A 237 21.02 -3.40 5.60
CA PHE A 237 20.19 -4.60 5.76
C PHE A 237 20.94 -5.75 6.43
N ALA A 238 20.18 -6.67 7.02
CA ALA A 238 20.69 -7.94 7.51
C ALA A 238 20.70 -8.96 6.37
N VAL A 239 21.82 -9.66 6.16
CA VAL A 239 21.93 -10.55 4.98
C VAL A 239 21.04 -11.79 5.07
N ASN A 240 20.69 -12.23 6.28
CA ASN A 240 19.69 -13.27 6.48
C ASN A 240 18.26 -12.82 6.13
N ALA A 241 18.04 -11.53 5.88
CA ALA A 241 16.78 -11.03 5.33
C ALA A 241 16.77 -11.00 3.79
N LEU A 242 17.91 -11.18 3.13
CA LEU A 242 18.00 -11.27 1.67
C LEU A 242 17.33 -12.56 1.18
N ALA A 243 16.68 -12.52 0.02
CA ALA A 243 15.99 -13.68 -0.55
C ALA A 243 16.95 -14.87 -0.75
N VAL A 244 16.47 -16.06 -0.41
CA VAL A 244 17.19 -17.32 -0.64
C VAL A 244 17.07 -17.70 -2.11
N VAL A 245 18.19 -18.03 -2.76
CA VAL A 245 18.20 -18.55 -4.12
C VAL A 245 17.93 -20.05 -4.05
N GLU A 246 16.74 -20.48 -4.49
CA GLU A 246 16.32 -21.89 -4.41
C GLU A 246 16.98 -22.77 -5.49
N ASP A 247 17.17 -22.24 -6.70
CA ASP A 247 17.77 -22.98 -7.82
C ASP A 247 19.30 -22.79 -7.84
N LEU A 248 19.97 -23.57 -7.01
CA LEU A 248 21.44 -23.57 -6.94
C LEU A 248 22.03 -24.49 -8.02
N PRO A 249 23.13 -24.07 -8.68
CA PRO A 249 23.81 -24.93 -9.63
C PRO A 249 24.31 -26.20 -8.94
N GLN A 250 24.24 -27.33 -9.64
CA GLN A 250 24.82 -28.58 -9.16
C GLN A 250 26.34 -28.59 -9.37
N LEU A 251 27.07 -29.10 -8.39
CA LEU A 251 28.51 -29.31 -8.53
C LEU A 251 28.78 -30.22 -9.74
N PRO A 252 29.79 -29.93 -10.57
CA PRO A 252 30.19 -30.82 -11.65
C PRO A 252 30.56 -32.18 -11.04
N THR A 253 29.83 -33.22 -11.41
CA THR A 253 30.17 -34.60 -11.01
C THR A 253 31.54 -34.92 -11.58
N ALA A 254 32.45 -35.42 -10.73
CA ALA A 254 33.73 -35.93 -11.19
C ALA A 254 33.45 -36.94 -12.31
N THR A 255 33.82 -36.60 -13.54
CA THR A 255 33.70 -37.54 -14.66
C THR A 255 34.63 -38.70 -14.33
N ASP A 256 34.09 -39.92 -14.25
CA ASP A 256 34.88 -41.12 -13.99
C ASP A 256 36.14 -41.10 -14.85
N SER A 257 37.29 -40.88 -14.19
CA SER A 257 38.58 -40.96 -14.85
C SER A 257 38.68 -42.36 -15.46
N PRO A 258 38.95 -42.52 -16.77
CA PRO A 258 38.97 -43.84 -17.39
C PRO A 258 39.97 -44.70 -16.63
N SER A 259 39.46 -45.79 -16.04
CA SER A 259 40.27 -46.78 -15.33
C SER A 259 41.48 -47.14 -16.18
N PRO A 260 42.72 -47.09 -15.64
CA PRO A 260 43.91 -47.36 -16.40
C PRO A 260 43.81 -48.75 -17.04
N LYS A 261 43.75 -48.79 -18.37
CA LYS A 261 43.73 -50.02 -19.15
C LYS A 261 44.98 -50.81 -18.79
N ALA A 262 44.81 -51.95 -18.12
CA ALA A 262 45.91 -52.83 -17.72
C ALA A 262 46.81 -53.12 -18.94
N SER A 263 48.08 -52.76 -18.82
CA SER A 263 49.09 -53.04 -19.83
C SER A 263 49.28 -54.57 -19.94
N PRO A 264 49.18 -55.18 -21.14
CA PRO A 264 49.38 -56.61 -21.29
C PRO A 264 50.82 -57.01 -20.91
N ALA A 265 50.94 -58.00 -20.04
CA ALA A 265 52.23 -58.55 -19.60
C ALA A 265 53.01 -59.14 -20.80
N PRO A 266 54.33 -58.92 -20.88
CA PRO A 266 55.14 -59.46 -21.97
C PRO A 266 55.30 -60.99 -21.82
N ASN A 267 54.91 -61.74 -22.85
CA ASN A 267 55.16 -63.17 -22.94
C ASN A 267 56.66 -63.42 -23.14
N LEU A 268 57.32 -63.96 -22.12
CA LEU A 268 58.69 -64.45 -22.18
C LEU A 268 58.70 -65.78 -22.95
N LYS A 269 59.11 -65.76 -24.23
CA LYS A 269 59.42 -66.99 -24.97
C LYS A 269 60.72 -67.58 -24.43
N ARG A 270 60.67 -68.88 -24.11
CA ARG A 270 61.80 -69.69 -23.66
C ARG A 270 62.19 -70.57 -24.84
N ASP A 271 63.25 -70.18 -25.55
CA ASP A 271 63.82 -70.99 -26.62
C ASP A 271 64.77 -72.04 -26.01
N LEU A 272 64.63 -73.27 -26.52
CA LEU A 272 65.46 -74.46 -26.25
C LEU A 272 66.47 -74.63 -27.38
#